data_AF-A0A815TZT6-F1
#
_entry.id   AF-A0A815TZT6-F1
#
_cell.length_a   1.000
_cell.length_b   1.000
_cell.length_c   1.000
_cell.angle_alpha   90.00
_cell.angle_beta   90.00
_cell.angle_gamma   90.00
#
_symmetry.space_group_name_H-M   'P 1'
#
loop_
_entity.id
_entity.type
_entity.pdbx_description
1 polymer ?
#
loop_
_entity_poly.entity_id
_entity_poly.type
_entity_poly.pdbx_seq_one_letter_code
_entity_poly.pdbx_strand_id
1 'polypeptide(L)'
;MTTPGASGNRVKRPGIGRLITEKAYESYFPLHEPLRDDVRHIDDEKLNDREKLRKHWATMRRCFKFQPLSLIRSYMGEKIAFYFVLTGFYNQMLIPPALVGLIIFIYGVASVFTDTPTSDICGSYGQSTYMCPRCDLSCPFWKLSESCVYSKVFIKFFF
;
A
#
# COMPACT_ATOMS: atom_id res chain seq x y z
N MET A 1 12.17 -20.54 20.35
CA MET A 1 12.05 -20.77 21.80
C MET A 1 10.60 -20.59 22.21
N THR A 2 9.86 -21.68 22.30
CA THR A 2 8.69 -21.83 23.17
C THR A 2 8.76 -23.26 23.70
N THR A 3 8.79 -23.38 25.02
CA THR A 3 9.05 -24.60 25.79
C THR A 3 7.83 -25.52 25.85
N PRO A 4 8.03 -26.82 26.16
CA PRO A 4 7.00 -27.85 26.08
C PRO A 4 6.09 -27.85 27.31
N GLY A 5 4.84 -27.46 27.13
CA GLY A 5 3.78 -27.70 28.10
C GLY A 5 3.38 -29.18 28.09
N ALA A 6 3.63 -29.86 29.20
CA ALA A 6 3.18 -31.22 29.47
C ALA A 6 1.66 -31.34 29.29
N SER A 7 1.22 -32.11 28.29
CA SER A 7 -0.20 -32.47 28.11
C SER A 7 -0.40 -33.89 28.61
N GLY A 8 -1.19 -34.01 29.69
CA GLY A 8 -1.80 -35.27 30.12
C GLY A 8 -2.50 -36.00 28.96
N ASN A 9 -2.70 -37.31 29.16
CA ASN A 9 -3.26 -38.31 28.26
C ASN A 9 -4.42 -37.81 27.37
N ARG A 10 -4.09 -37.09 26.30
CA ARG A 10 -4.95 -36.89 25.14
C ARG A 10 -4.58 -37.95 24.14
N VAL A 11 -5.53 -38.81 23.79
CA VAL A 11 -5.44 -39.71 22.63
C VAL A 11 -4.93 -38.87 21.46
N LYS A 12 -3.70 -39.12 21.04
CA LYS A 12 -3.02 -38.27 20.06
C LYS A 12 -3.70 -38.46 18.72
N ARG A 13 -4.46 -37.47 18.27
CA ARG A 13 -5.18 -37.53 16.99
C ARG A 13 -4.17 -37.73 15.85
N PRO A 14 -4.39 -38.71 14.95
CA PRO A 14 -3.52 -38.90 13.79
C PRO A 14 -3.66 -37.71 12.82
N GLY A 15 -2.54 -37.27 12.23
CA GLY A 15 -2.54 -36.20 11.24
C GLY A 15 -1.14 -35.77 10.79
N ILE A 16 -1.02 -35.34 9.53
CA ILE A 16 0.27 -34.93 8.93
C ILE A 16 0.92 -33.76 9.68
N GLY A 17 0.13 -32.82 10.21
CA GLY A 17 0.65 -31.69 10.98
C GLY A 17 1.40 -32.11 12.25
N ARG A 18 1.02 -33.24 12.85
CA ARG A 18 1.74 -33.81 13.99
C ARG A 18 3.09 -34.38 13.56
N LEU A 19 3.14 -35.10 12.44
CA LEU A 19 4.36 -35.72 11.94
C LEU A 19 5.41 -34.68 11.55
N ILE A 20 4.98 -33.53 11.03
CA ILE A 20 5.85 -32.38 10.78
C ILE A 20 6.35 -31.77 12.11
N THR A 21 5.46 -31.60 13.09
CA THR A 21 5.84 -31.07 14.42
C THR A 21 6.83 -31.97 15.16
N GLU A 22 6.65 -33.29 15.04
CA GLU A 22 7.54 -34.32 15.60
C GLU A 22 8.83 -34.51 14.76
N LYS A 23 9.03 -33.73 13.68
CA LYS A 23 10.17 -33.81 12.75
C LYS A 23 10.35 -35.19 12.08
N ALA A 24 9.28 -35.97 11.97
CA ALA A 24 9.27 -37.17 11.13
C ALA A 24 9.26 -36.80 9.64
N TYR A 25 8.65 -35.65 9.30
CA TYR A 25 8.72 -35.03 7.98
C TYR A 25 9.25 -33.59 8.09
N GLU A 26 10.04 -33.17 7.11
CA GLU A 26 10.57 -31.80 7.04
C GLU A 26 9.52 -30.80 6.53
N SER A 27 8.79 -31.15 5.46
CA SER A 27 7.80 -30.28 4.85
C SER A 27 6.73 -31.05 4.09
N TYR A 28 5.59 -30.41 3.85
CA TYR A 28 4.50 -30.90 3.01
C TYR A 28 3.93 -29.73 2.23
N PHE A 29 3.85 -29.85 0.91
CA PHE A 29 3.33 -28.81 0.03
C PHE A 29 2.69 -29.44 -1.21
N PRO A 30 1.63 -28.83 -1.76
CA PRO A 30 1.10 -29.22 -3.06
C PRO A 30 2.09 -28.86 -4.17
N LEU A 31 2.18 -29.72 -5.19
CA LEU A 31 2.97 -29.43 -6.39
C LEU A 31 2.19 -28.52 -7.33
N HIS A 32 2.87 -27.50 -7.87
CA HIS A 32 2.31 -26.63 -8.91
C HIS A 32 2.55 -27.22 -10.30
N GLU A 33 1.66 -26.88 -11.24
CA GLU A 33 1.85 -27.17 -12.66
C GLU A 33 3.15 -26.54 -13.21
N PRO A 34 3.83 -27.21 -14.16
CA PRO A 34 5.05 -26.69 -14.77
C PRO A 34 4.77 -25.40 -15.54
N LEU A 35 5.76 -24.52 -15.59
CA LEU A 35 5.67 -23.21 -16.20
C LEU A 35 6.64 -23.13 -17.39
N ARG A 36 6.14 -22.87 -18.59
CA ARG A 36 7.00 -22.62 -19.77
C ARG A 36 7.54 -21.20 -19.76
N ASP A 37 8.72 -20.94 -20.32
CA ASP A 37 9.28 -19.57 -20.32
C ASP A 37 8.51 -18.62 -21.25
N ASP A 38 8.10 -19.11 -22.42
CA ASP A 38 7.30 -18.32 -23.37
C ASP A 38 5.89 -18.89 -23.58
N VAL A 39 4.90 -18.09 -23.17
CA VAL A 39 3.45 -18.37 -23.26
C VAL A 39 2.69 -17.26 -23.97
N ARG A 40 3.41 -16.25 -24.47
CA ARG A 40 2.78 -15.05 -25.06
C ARG A 40 2.02 -15.38 -26.33
N HIS A 41 2.56 -16.30 -27.14
CA HIS A 41 2.04 -16.68 -28.45
C HIS A 41 1.21 -17.96 -28.44
N ILE A 42 1.06 -18.62 -27.29
CA ILE A 42 0.30 -19.87 -27.17
C ILE A 42 -1.17 -19.54 -26.93
N ASP A 43 -2.06 -20.26 -27.62
CA ASP A 43 -3.52 -20.17 -27.48
C ASP A 43 -3.99 -20.57 -26.08
N ASP A 44 -4.95 -19.85 -25.51
CA ASP A 44 -5.42 -20.06 -24.13
C ASP A 44 -5.95 -21.49 -23.87
N GLU A 45 -6.46 -22.19 -24.88
CA GLU A 45 -6.91 -23.60 -24.76
C GLU A 45 -5.76 -24.58 -24.47
N LYS A 46 -4.54 -24.25 -24.89
CA LYS A 46 -3.35 -25.10 -24.71
C LYS A 46 -2.56 -24.74 -23.45
N LEU A 47 -2.97 -23.69 -22.72
CA LEU A 47 -2.31 -23.25 -21.50
C LEU A 47 -2.87 -23.96 -20.26
N ASN A 48 -1.96 -24.29 -19.34
CA ASN A 48 -2.32 -24.67 -17.99
C ASN A 48 -2.91 -23.49 -17.21
N ASP A 49 -3.66 -23.74 -16.14
CA ASP A 49 -4.32 -22.69 -15.37
C ASP A 49 -3.32 -21.74 -14.72
N ARG A 50 -2.18 -22.26 -14.25
CA ARG A 50 -1.05 -21.45 -13.77
C ARG A 50 -0.53 -20.50 -14.84
N GLU A 51 -0.42 -20.98 -16.07
CA GLU A 51 0.12 -20.20 -17.18
C GLU A 51 -0.85 -19.11 -17.63
N LYS A 52 -2.16 -19.42 -17.67
CA LYS A 52 -3.22 -18.43 -17.92
C LYS A 52 -3.19 -17.31 -16.87
N LEU A 53 -3.02 -17.64 -15.59
CA LEU A 53 -2.88 -16.65 -14.51
C LEU A 53 -1.69 -15.72 -14.72
N ARG A 54 -0.53 -16.26 -15.11
CA ARG A 54 0.66 -15.44 -15.42
C ARG A 54 0.40 -14.50 -16.61
N LYS A 55 -0.20 -15.01 -17.69
CA LYS A 55 -0.44 -14.26 -18.93
C LYS A 55 -1.45 -13.13 -18.75
N HIS A 56 -2.52 -13.36 -17.99
CA HIS A 56 -3.65 -12.44 -17.89
C HIS A 56 -3.66 -11.57 -16.63
N TRP A 57 -3.00 -12.00 -15.56
CA TRP A 57 -3.09 -11.33 -14.25
C TRP A 57 -1.74 -11.00 -13.63
N ALA A 58 -0.85 -11.97 -13.42
CA ALA A 58 0.43 -11.78 -12.71
C ALA A 58 1.54 -11.16 -13.58
N THR A 59 1.19 -10.19 -14.43
CA THR A 59 2.12 -9.41 -15.25
C THR A 59 1.89 -7.93 -15.01
N MET A 60 2.96 -7.16 -14.78
CA MET A 60 2.86 -5.71 -14.50
C MET A 60 2.07 -4.93 -15.56
N ARG A 61 2.14 -5.34 -16.83
CA ARG A 61 1.37 -4.74 -17.94
C ARG A 61 -0.15 -4.90 -17.81
N ARG A 62 -0.63 -5.77 -16.92
CA ARG A 62 -2.05 -6.08 -16.71
C ARG A 62 -2.59 -5.49 -15.40
N CYS A 63 -1.83 -4.67 -14.66
CA CYS A 63 -2.28 -4.08 -13.39
C CYS A 63 -3.53 -3.21 -13.52
N PHE A 64 -3.77 -2.60 -14.68
CA PHE A 64 -4.96 -1.79 -14.96
C PHE A 64 -6.16 -2.59 -15.50
N LYS A 65 -6.03 -3.92 -15.67
CA LYS A 65 -7.16 -4.78 -16.08
C LYS A 65 -7.91 -5.33 -14.87
N PHE A 66 -9.19 -5.65 -15.07
CA PHE A 66 -9.96 -6.39 -14.09
C PHE A 66 -9.33 -7.76 -13.80
N GLN A 67 -9.38 -8.16 -12.53
CA GLN A 67 -8.80 -9.42 -12.08
C GLN A 67 -9.67 -10.62 -12.53
N PRO A 68 -9.10 -11.70 -13.09
CA PRO A 68 -9.84 -12.90 -13.48
C PRO A 68 -10.15 -13.77 -12.26
N LEU A 69 -11.16 -13.38 -11.48
CA LEU A 69 -11.50 -13.99 -10.18
C LEU A 69 -11.89 -15.47 -10.27
N SER A 70 -12.56 -15.88 -11.36
CA SER A 70 -12.94 -17.28 -11.59
C SER A 70 -11.72 -18.20 -11.71
N LEU A 71 -10.70 -17.76 -12.44
CA LEU A 71 -9.45 -18.50 -12.64
C LEU A 71 -8.59 -18.52 -11.36
N ILE A 72 -8.58 -17.44 -10.58
CA ILE A 72 -7.90 -17.41 -9.28
C ILE A 72 -8.59 -18.40 -8.33
N ARG A 73 -9.93 -18.46 -8.33
CA ARG A 73 -10.70 -19.40 -7.51
C ARG A 73 -10.44 -20.85 -7.88
N SER A 74 -10.40 -21.20 -9.16
CA SER A 74 -10.15 -22.59 -9.57
C SER A 74 -8.74 -23.05 -9.20
N TYR A 75 -7.74 -22.18 -9.33
CA TYR A 75 -6.33 -22.53 -9.10
C TYR A 75 -5.88 -22.41 -7.63
N MET A 76 -6.24 -21.32 -6.95
CA MET A 76 -5.79 -21.03 -5.58
C MET A 76 -6.83 -21.40 -4.51
N GLY A 77 -8.04 -21.76 -4.92
CA GLY A 77 -9.15 -22.02 -4.02
C GLY A 77 -9.88 -20.77 -3.53
N GLU A 78 -10.99 -20.98 -2.82
CA GLU A 78 -11.94 -19.92 -2.48
C GLU A 78 -11.40 -18.92 -1.45
N LYS A 79 -10.60 -19.38 -0.50
CA LYS A 79 -10.04 -18.51 0.56
C LYS A 79 -9.13 -17.43 -0.02
N ILE A 80 -8.26 -17.81 -0.95
CA ILE A 80 -7.32 -16.89 -1.61
C ILE A 80 -8.07 -16.01 -2.61
N ALA A 81 -9.04 -16.58 -3.35
CA ALA A 81 -9.88 -15.79 -4.24
C ALA A 81 -10.63 -14.68 -3.51
N PHE A 82 -11.22 -14.96 -2.34
CA PHE A 82 -11.93 -13.96 -1.54
C PHE A 82 -11.02 -12.81 -1.09
N TYR A 83 -9.77 -13.12 -0.71
CA TYR A 83 -8.76 -12.10 -0.40
C TYR A 83 -8.54 -11.12 -1.57
N PHE A 84 -8.42 -11.65 -2.79
CA PHE A 84 -8.24 -10.82 -3.99
C PHE A 84 -9.49 -10.04 -4.37
N VAL A 85 -10.69 -10.61 -4.19
CA VAL A 85 -11.96 -9.88 -4.35
C VAL A 85 -12.00 -8.65 -3.44
N LEU A 86 -11.72 -8.85 -2.14
CA LEU A 86 -11.75 -7.77 -1.16
C LEU A 86 -10.70 -6.70 -1.49
N THR A 87 -9.50 -7.11 -1.89
CA THR A 87 -8.42 -6.20 -2.30
C THR A 87 -8.82 -5.38 -3.52
N GLY A 88 -9.43 -6.01 -4.53
CA GLY A 88 -9.92 -5.33 -5.73
C GLY A 88 -11.01 -4.31 -5.39
N PHE A 89 -11.98 -4.72 -4.58
CA PHE A 89 -13.07 -3.85 -4.10
C PHE A 89 -12.54 -2.64 -3.31
N TYR A 90 -11.61 -2.87 -2.38
CA TYR A 90 -10.97 -1.81 -1.61
C TYR A 90 -10.27 -0.78 -2.51
N ASN A 91 -9.45 -1.24 -3.46
CA ASN A 91 -8.77 -0.34 -4.39
C ASN A 91 -9.75 0.46 -5.25
N GLN A 92 -10.86 -0.15 -5.69
CA GLN A 92 -11.91 0.56 -6.43
C GLN A 92 -12.60 1.63 -5.58
N MET A 93 -12.87 1.35 -4.31
CA MET A 93 -13.43 2.35 -3.39
C MET A 93 -12.47 3.48 -3.04
N LEU A 94 -11.15 3.29 -3.20
CA LEU A 94 -10.15 4.34 -2.98
C LEU A 94 -10.07 5.34 -4.13
N ILE A 95 -10.48 4.97 -5.34
CA ILE A 95 -10.44 5.85 -6.52
C ILE A 95 -11.23 7.15 -6.30
N PRO A 96 -12.50 7.15 -5.85
CA PRO A 96 -13.25 8.40 -5.65
C PRO A 96 -12.62 9.35 -4.60
N PRO A 97 -12.26 8.89 -3.38
CA PRO A 97 -11.53 9.71 -2.41
C PRO A 97 -10.21 10.26 -2.96
N ALA A 98 -9.46 9.45 -3.71
CA ALA A 98 -8.19 9.89 -4.31
C ALA A 98 -8.40 10.99 -5.35
N LEU A 99 -9.44 10.89 -6.18
CA LEU A 99 -9.80 11.93 -7.16
C LEU A 99 -10.23 13.23 -6.47
N VAL A 100 -11.09 13.14 -5.46
CA VAL A 100 -11.53 14.32 -4.68
C VAL A 100 -10.33 14.96 -3.97
N GLY A 101 -9.48 14.16 -3.33
CA GLY A 101 -8.26 14.62 -2.68
C GLY A 101 -7.30 15.30 -3.66
N LEU A 102 -7.14 14.76 -4.87
CA LEU A 102 -6.31 15.36 -5.92
C LEU A 102 -6.87 16.72 -6.39
N ILE A 103 -8.19 16.84 -6.55
CA ILE A 103 -8.83 18.10 -6.95
C ILE A 103 -8.63 19.18 -5.87
N ILE A 104 -8.89 18.83 -4.60
CA ILE A 104 -8.69 19.74 -3.47
C ILE A 104 -7.22 20.14 -3.37
N PHE A 105 -6.29 19.18 -3.55
CA PHE A 105 -4.86 19.43 -3.54
C PHE A 105 -4.42 20.42 -4.64
N ILE A 106 -4.88 20.24 -5.87
CA ILE A 106 -4.59 21.16 -6.99
C ILE A 106 -5.15 22.55 -6.70
N TYR A 107 -6.36 22.65 -6.16
CA TYR A 107 -6.96 23.93 -5.76
C TYR A 107 -6.16 24.62 -4.64
N GLY A 108 -5.70 23.87 -3.65
CA GLY A 108 -4.79 24.34 -2.60
C GLY A 108 -3.53 24.94 -3.21
N VAL A 109 -2.81 24.19 -4.04
CA VAL A 109 -1.56 24.65 -4.69
C VAL A 109 -1.78 25.90 -5.55
N ALA A 110 -2.87 25.97 -6.33
CA ALA A 110 -3.17 27.13 -7.16
C ALA A 110 -3.47 28.38 -6.33
N SER A 111 -4.15 28.22 -5.18
CA SER A 111 -4.57 29.35 -4.33
C SER A 111 -3.51 29.84 -3.33
N VAL A 112 -2.40 29.10 -3.14
CA VAL A 112 -1.29 29.48 -2.23
C VAL A 112 -0.68 30.85 -2.56
N PHE A 113 -0.71 31.27 -3.82
CA PHE A 113 -0.11 32.53 -4.25
C PHE A 113 -1.02 33.75 -4.10
N THR A 114 -2.31 33.56 -3.82
CA THR A 114 -3.32 34.64 -3.78
C THR A 114 -3.82 34.96 -2.38
N ASP A 115 -3.39 34.22 -1.36
CA ASP A 115 -3.87 34.39 0.00
C ASP A 115 -3.21 35.58 0.70
N THR A 116 -4.04 36.47 1.27
CA THR A 116 -3.63 37.62 2.08
C THR A 116 -2.62 37.26 3.20
N PRO A 117 -2.84 36.24 4.06
CA PRO A 117 -1.89 35.93 5.14
C PRO A 117 -0.53 35.47 4.62
N THR A 118 -0.49 34.75 3.49
CA THR A 118 0.75 34.32 2.84
C THR A 118 1.49 35.52 2.25
N SER A 119 0.76 36.46 1.64
CA SER A 119 1.30 37.71 1.16
C SER A 119 1.84 38.60 2.29
N ASP A 120 1.21 38.62 3.45
CA ASP A 120 1.68 39.42 4.60
C ASP A 120 2.98 38.87 5.20
N ILE A 121 3.10 37.54 5.29
CA ILE A 121 4.29 36.87 5.82
C ILE A 121 5.45 36.93 4.82
N CYS A 122 5.18 36.77 3.52
CA CYS A 122 6.21 36.78 2.49
C CYS A 122 6.52 38.17 1.92
N GLY A 123 5.66 39.16 2.15
CA GLY A 123 5.75 40.51 1.63
C GLY A 123 6.58 41.46 2.50
N SER A 124 6.43 42.76 2.24
CA SER A 124 7.18 43.83 2.93
C SER A 124 6.98 43.81 4.46
N TYR A 125 5.77 43.48 4.92
CA TYR A 125 5.44 43.37 6.34
C TYR A 125 6.24 42.26 7.05
N GLY A 126 6.38 41.09 6.43
CA GLY A 126 7.19 40.00 6.98
C GLY A 126 8.70 40.27 6.97
N GLN A 127 9.19 41.16 6.10
CA GLN A 127 10.61 41.56 6.06
C GLN A 127 10.97 42.58 7.14
N SER A 128 10.02 43.40 7.58
CA SER A 128 10.21 44.44 8.60
C SER A 128 9.89 43.97 10.03
N THR A 129 9.25 42.80 10.18
CA THR A 129 8.83 42.25 11.47
C THR A 129 9.83 41.21 12.00
N TYR A 130 10.39 41.46 13.18
CA TYR A 130 11.28 40.55 13.90
C TYR A 130 10.51 39.71 14.92
N MET A 131 10.79 38.41 14.97
CA MET A 131 10.21 37.48 15.93
C MET A 131 11.15 37.26 17.11
N CYS A 132 10.56 36.98 18.27
CA CYS A 132 11.32 36.63 19.47
C CYS A 132 12.13 35.33 19.25
N PRO A 133 13.32 35.23 19.88
CA PRO A 133 14.09 33.99 19.89
C PRO A 133 13.27 32.88 20.56
N ARG A 134 13.42 31.65 20.06
CA ARG A 134 12.69 30.48 20.58
C ARG A 134 13.36 29.84 21.81
N CYS A 135 14.50 30.38 22.25
CA CYS A 135 15.32 29.83 23.32
C CYS A 135 15.77 30.96 24.27
N ASP A 136 15.99 30.61 25.54
CA ASP A 136 16.37 31.58 26.58
C ASP A 136 17.83 32.05 26.50
N LEU A 137 18.73 31.26 25.90
CA LEU A 137 20.17 31.56 25.84
C LEU A 137 20.70 31.55 24.39
N SER A 138 21.36 32.64 23.99
CA SER A 138 22.13 32.82 22.75
C SER A 138 21.44 32.39 21.43
N CYS A 139 20.19 32.81 21.21
CA CYS A 139 19.54 32.67 19.89
C CYS A 139 19.34 34.04 19.23
N PRO A 140 19.63 34.17 17.92
CA PRO A 140 19.40 35.41 17.21
C PRO A 140 17.90 35.68 17.02
N PHE A 141 17.53 36.96 16.94
CA PHE A 141 16.24 37.36 16.41
C PHE A 141 16.15 36.96 14.93
N TRP A 142 14.98 36.48 14.52
CA TRP A 142 14.74 35.99 13.17
C TRP A 142 13.60 36.76 12.52
N LYS A 143 13.61 36.90 11.19
CA LYS A 143 12.59 37.65 10.45
C LYS A 143 11.39 36.75 10.17
N LEU A 144 10.19 37.31 10.23
CA LEU A 144 8.94 36.59 9.94
C LEU A 144 8.94 36.01 8.51
N SER A 145 9.59 36.69 7.56
CA SER A 145 9.73 36.23 6.17
C SER A 145 10.50 34.91 6.00
N GLU A 146 11.34 34.52 6.95
CA GLU A 146 12.08 33.23 6.86
C GLU A 146 11.14 32.03 6.95
N SER A 147 9.98 32.19 7.58
CA SER A 147 8.92 31.16 7.63
C SER A 147 7.98 31.19 6.42
N CYS A 148 8.23 32.03 5.40
CA CYS A 148 7.36 32.17 4.22
C CYS A 148 7.07 30.83 3.52
N VAL A 149 8.09 29.97 3.35
CA VAL A 149 7.92 28.65 2.72
C VAL A 149 7.03 27.75 3.58
N TYR A 150 7.22 27.80 4.91
CA TYR A 150 6.39 27.05 5.85
C TYR A 150 4.94 27.54 5.79
N SER A 151 4.69 28.85 5.85
CA SER A 151 3.34 29.40 5.79
C SER A 151 2.62 29.06 4.48
N LYS A 152 3.31 29.10 3.34
CA LYS A 152 2.78 28.66 2.03
C LYS A 152 2.31 27.20 2.03
N VAL A 153 3.08 26.32 2.66
CA VAL A 153 2.75 24.89 2.72
C VAL A 153 1.67 24.63 3.76
N PHE A 154 1.77 25.17 4.97
CA PHE A 154 0.90 24.76 6.07
C PHE A 154 -0.51 25.35 6.02
N ILE A 155 -0.68 26.59 5.54
CA ILE A 155 -1.98 27.29 5.58
C ILE A 155 -3.02 26.64 4.65
N LYS A 156 -2.59 26.08 3.51
CA LYS A 156 -3.50 25.52 2.48
C LYS A 156 -3.42 24.01 2.29
N PHE A 157 -2.50 23.34 2.98
CA PHE A 157 -2.34 21.88 2.89
C PHE A 157 -2.87 21.19 4.16
N PHE A 158 -3.04 21.94 5.25
CA PHE A 158 -3.56 21.44 6.53
C PHE A 158 -5.00 21.93 6.81
N PHE A 159 -5.64 22.60 5.84
CA PHE A 159 -7.03 23.04 5.88
C PHE A 159 -7.73 22.72 4.56
#